data_AF-A0A2S2NTQ6-F1
#
_entry.id   AF-A0A2S2NTQ6-F1
#
_cell.length_a   1.000
_cell.length_b   1.000
_cell.length_c   1.000
_cell.angle_alpha   90.00
_cell.angle_beta   90.00
_cell.angle_gamma   90.00
#
_symmetry.space_group_name_H-M   'P 1'
#
loop_
_entity.id
_entity.type
_entity.pdbx_description
1 polymer ?
#
loop_
_entity_poly.entity_id
_entity_poly.type
_entity_poly.pdbx_seq_one_letter_code
_entity_poly.pdbx_strand_id
1 'polypeptide(L)'
;MVKNGFPCYTLATQHRMRPEISALMKPIYPFLMNHKSVNHRSNISGVTKNIYFIHHKVPEEKEIGSNSHKNIHEVKFFIEFARYLISQGYRQNQITILVTYRDQLLEFQKIQETSFFLEDFRIECVDGYQGEENDIVLLSLVRSNIDNNIGFLHIQNRICVALSRARDGLYIMGNMDNLIHSSIWKKISQTLVDQQALGNKLTLYCQIHKDWINTVCDSKDFVKARCLKVCNIKMDCGHHCPYLCHYNDQSHKTLYCCKKNYTKILHCGFKIKIECWMRFLTFECPQSPPMSIRYLSTLRKSKKPIL
;
A
#
# COMPACT_ATOMS: atom_id res chain seq x y z
N MET A 1 25.22 -24.69 -19.18
CA MET A 1 25.75 -25.06 -17.84
C MET A 1 24.92 -26.18 -17.20
N VAL A 2 23.69 -25.93 -16.72
CA VAL A 2 22.85 -27.00 -16.12
C VAL A 2 22.53 -28.12 -17.11
N LYS A 3 22.12 -27.76 -18.34
CA LYS A 3 21.89 -28.73 -19.43
C LYS A 3 23.14 -29.46 -19.91
N ASN A 4 24.33 -29.03 -19.47
CA ASN A 4 25.61 -29.62 -19.87
C ASN A 4 26.20 -30.50 -18.75
N GLY A 5 25.39 -30.93 -17.77
CA GLY A 5 25.80 -31.89 -16.75
C GLY A 5 26.64 -31.32 -15.60
N PHE A 6 26.81 -30.00 -15.52
CA PHE A 6 27.52 -29.39 -14.39
C PHE A 6 26.68 -29.48 -13.11
N PRO A 7 27.29 -29.82 -11.95
CA PRO A 7 26.58 -29.89 -10.68
C PRO A 7 25.99 -28.53 -10.32
N CYS A 8 24.72 -28.53 -9.94
CA CYS A 8 23.96 -27.34 -9.55
C CYS A 8 23.34 -27.57 -8.19
N TYR A 9 23.63 -26.68 -7.24
CA TYR A 9 23.05 -26.71 -5.91
C TYR A 9 21.93 -25.66 -5.84
N THR A 10 20.74 -26.09 -5.43
CA THR A 10 19.58 -25.19 -5.31
C THR A 10 19.37 -24.83 -3.84
N LEU A 11 19.33 -23.53 -3.54
CA LEU A 11 18.95 -23.04 -2.22
C LEU A 11 17.43 -23.20 -2.06
N ALA A 12 17.01 -24.04 -1.11
CA ALA A 12 15.60 -24.34 -0.90
C ALA A 12 14.90 -23.37 0.07
N THR A 13 15.65 -22.65 0.91
CA THR A 13 15.08 -21.81 1.97
C THR A 13 15.04 -20.34 1.56
N GLN A 14 13.88 -19.70 1.67
CA GLN A 14 13.66 -18.28 1.37
C GLN A 14 13.50 -17.44 2.64
N HIS A 15 14.02 -16.21 2.61
CA HIS A 15 14.05 -15.27 3.74
C HIS A 15 13.31 -13.95 3.47
N ARG A 16 12.66 -13.83 2.31
CA ARG A 16 12.05 -12.60 1.79
C ARG A 16 10.56 -12.56 2.07
N MET A 17 9.80 -13.39 1.36
CA MET A 17 8.35 -13.32 1.26
C MET A 17 7.72 -13.87 2.54
N ARG A 18 6.60 -13.30 2.97
CA ARG A 18 5.72 -13.98 3.92
C ARG A 18 5.22 -15.33 3.37
N PRO A 19 4.89 -16.32 4.23
CA PRO A 19 4.51 -17.66 3.81
C PRO A 19 3.38 -17.73 2.78
N GLU A 20 2.38 -16.87 2.90
CA GLU A 20 1.21 -16.84 2.02
C GLU A 20 1.59 -16.49 0.57
N ILE A 21 2.52 -15.55 0.40
CA ILE A 21 3.07 -15.18 -0.92
C ILE A 21 3.97 -16.30 -1.44
N SER A 22 4.87 -16.84 -0.61
CA SER A 22 5.77 -17.92 -1.01
C SER A 22 5.04 -19.17 -1.50
N ALA A 23 3.82 -19.41 -0.99
CA ALA A 23 2.99 -20.53 -1.41
C ALA A 23 2.58 -20.44 -2.89
N LEU A 24 2.43 -19.22 -3.45
CA LEU A 24 2.19 -19.04 -4.89
C LEU A 24 3.38 -19.46 -5.75
N MET A 25 4.58 -19.55 -5.17
CA MET A 25 5.80 -19.93 -5.88
C MET A 25 5.99 -21.46 -5.95
N LYS A 26 5.29 -22.23 -5.12
CA LYS A 26 5.40 -23.70 -5.10
C LYS A 26 5.13 -24.41 -6.43
N PRO A 27 4.22 -23.93 -7.30
CA PRO A 27 4.06 -24.48 -8.66
C PRO A 27 5.33 -24.40 -9.51
N ILE A 28 6.22 -23.44 -9.22
CA ILE A 28 7.49 -23.19 -9.93
C ILE A 28 8.67 -23.81 -9.17
N TYR A 29 8.67 -23.70 -7.83
CA TYR A 29 9.69 -24.23 -6.93
C TYR A 29 9.03 -25.12 -5.86
N PRO A 30 8.78 -26.42 -6.15
CA PRO A 30 8.02 -27.30 -5.26
C PRO A 30 8.62 -27.49 -3.86
N PHE A 31 9.95 -27.41 -3.77
CA PHE A 31 10.71 -27.63 -2.53
C PHE A 31 11.04 -26.33 -1.78
N LEU A 32 10.45 -25.20 -2.15
CA LEU A 32 10.68 -23.91 -1.49
C LEU A 32 10.16 -23.96 -0.04
N MET A 33 11.06 -23.68 0.92
CA MET A 33 10.80 -23.63 2.35
C MET A 33 10.96 -22.22 2.90
N ASN A 34 10.21 -21.90 3.95
CA ASN A 34 10.25 -20.59 4.60
C ASN A 34 11.20 -20.59 5.79
N HIS A 35 12.11 -19.61 5.83
CA HIS A 35 12.89 -19.38 7.03
C HIS A 35 12.02 -18.80 8.16
N LYS A 36 12.33 -19.12 9.41
CA LYS A 36 11.59 -18.64 10.60
C LYS A 36 11.44 -17.11 10.67
N SER A 37 12.36 -16.36 10.06
CA SER A 37 12.33 -14.89 10.05
C SER A 37 11.12 -14.29 9.33
N VAL A 38 10.46 -15.03 8.43
CA VAL A 38 9.32 -14.51 7.67
C VAL A 38 7.96 -14.86 8.28
N ASN A 39 7.93 -15.68 9.33
CA ASN A 39 6.68 -16.19 9.91
C ASN A 39 5.89 -15.16 10.74
N HIS A 40 6.54 -14.07 11.15
CA HIS A 40 5.98 -13.07 12.07
C HIS A 40 5.92 -11.67 11.46
N ARG A 41 5.68 -11.57 10.14
CA ARG A 41 5.48 -10.29 9.46
C ARG A 41 4.13 -9.68 9.85
N SER A 42 4.11 -8.36 10.08
CA SER A 42 2.89 -7.62 10.39
C SER A 42 1.89 -7.66 9.22
N ASN A 43 0.61 -7.55 9.54
CA ASN A 43 -0.43 -7.45 8.51
C ASN A 43 -0.42 -6.07 7.83
N ILE A 44 -0.87 -6.04 6.59
CA ILE A 44 -1.04 -4.82 5.83
C ILE A 44 -2.22 -4.02 6.42
N SER A 45 -1.93 -2.75 6.66
CA SER A 45 -2.79 -1.76 7.26
C SER A 45 -3.95 -1.40 6.32
N GLY A 46 -5.19 -1.45 6.84
CA GLY A 46 -6.40 -1.05 6.12
C GLY A 46 -7.04 -2.12 5.22
N VAL A 47 -6.41 -3.28 5.04
CA VAL A 47 -6.91 -4.36 4.18
C VAL A 47 -6.95 -5.69 4.91
N THR A 48 -8.01 -6.46 4.68
CA THR A 48 -8.28 -7.69 5.44
C THR A 48 -7.35 -8.86 5.10
N LYS A 49 -6.71 -8.82 3.93
CA LYS A 49 -5.83 -9.87 3.41
C LYS A 49 -4.52 -9.25 2.94
N ASN A 50 -3.41 -9.91 3.24
CA ASN A 50 -2.06 -9.48 2.84
C ASN A 50 -1.70 -9.90 1.42
N ILE A 51 -2.41 -10.89 0.91
CA ILE A 51 -2.35 -11.36 -0.45
C ILE A 51 -3.78 -11.39 -0.99
N TYR A 52 -4.01 -10.79 -2.15
CA TYR A 52 -5.33 -10.83 -2.77
C TYR A 52 -5.24 -10.69 -4.29
N PHE A 53 -6.01 -11.52 -4.99
CA PHE A 53 -6.22 -11.44 -6.42
C PHE A 53 -7.59 -10.83 -6.69
N ILE A 54 -7.62 -9.63 -7.25
CA ILE A 54 -8.81 -8.91 -7.70
C ILE A 54 -9.15 -9.38 -9.11
N HIS A 55 -10.14 -10.26 -9.24
CA HIS A 55 -10.64 -10.72 -10.52
C HIS A 55 -11.55 -9.68 -11.19
N HIS A 56 -11.30 -9.38 -12.46
CA HIS A 56 -12.21 -8.64 -13.34
C HIS A 56 -12.24 -9.25 -14.74
N LYS A 57 -13.24 -8.84 -15.53
CA LYS A 57 -13.41 -9.21 -16.94
C LYS A 57 -13.38 -8.01 -17.89
N VAL A 58 -12.99 -6.84 -17.39
CA VAL A 58 -12.88 -5.62 -18.22
C VAL A 58 -11.86 -5.88 -19.35
N PRO A 59 -12.24 -5.70 -20.63
CA PRO A 59 -11.37 -6.01 -21.75
C PRO A 59 -10.07 -5.21 -21.76
N GLU A 60 -9.02 -5.83 -22.28
CA GLU A 60 -7.77 -5.15 -22.60
C GLU A 60 -7.93 -4.25 -23.84
N GLU A 61 -7.09 -3.23 -23.93
CA GLU A 61 -6.96 -2.35 -25.08
C GLU A 61 -5.60 -2.56 -25.75
N LYS A 62 -5.56 -2.36 -27.08
CA LYS A 62 -4.33 -2.44 -27.89
C LYS A 62 -4.28 -1.24 -28.84
N GLU A 63 -3.21 -0.47 -28.77
CA GLU A 63 -2.99 0.64 -29.70
C GLU A 63 -2.61 0.13 -31.09
N ILE A 64 -3.09 0.81 -32.14
CA ILE A 64 -2.82 0.47 -33.53
C ILE A 64 -1.31 0.55 -33.77
N GLY A 65 -0.71 -0.53 -34.27
CA GLY A 65 0.73 -0.62 -34.53
C GLY A 65 1.58 -1.03 -33.32
N SER A 66 1.01 -1.12 -32.11
CA SER A 66 1.70 -1.69 -30.95
C SER A 66 1.52 -3.21 -30.89
N ASN A 67 2.53 -3.93 -30.39
CA ASN A 67 2.45 -5.35 -30.04
C ASN A 67 2.28 -5.56 -28.52
N SER A 68 2.06 -4.49 -27.76
CA SER A 68 1.80 -4.55 -26.33
C SER A 68 0.31 -4.29 -26.04
N HIS A 69 -0.06 -4.37 -24.76
CA HIS A 69 -1.45 -4.31 -24.31
C HIS A 69 -1.53 -3.42 -23.07
N LYS A 70 -2.71 -2.82 -22.85
CA LYS A 70 -3.01 -2.02 -21.66
C LYS A 70 -4.42 -2.31 -21.15
N ASN A 71 -4.67 -2.01 -19.88
CA ASN A 71 -5.96 -2.14 -19.25
C ASN A 71 -6.18 -0.95 -18.32
N ILE A 72 -6.96 0.03 -18.79
CA ILE A 72 -7.19 1.30 -18.09
C ILE A 72 -7.89 1.10 -16.74
N HIS A 73 -8.73 0.07 -16.62
CA HIS A 73 -9.39 -0.24 -15.35
C HIS A 73 -8.37 -0.67 -14.28
N GLU A 74 -7.41 -1.54 -14.62
CA GLU A 74 -6.32 -1.91 -13.71
C GLU A 74 -5.46 -0.71 -13.32
N VAL A 75 -5.14 0.18 -14.28
CA VAL A 75 -4.36 1.41 -14.03
C VAL A 75 -5.05 2.29 -12.99
N LYS A 76 -6.31 2.64 -13.23
CA LYS A 76 -7.08 3.52 -12.34
C LYS A 76 -7.26 2.91 -10.95
N PHE A 77 -7.54 1.60 -10.88
CA PHE A 77 -7.71 0.90 -9.62
C PHE A 77 -6.43 0.97 -8.78
N PHE A 78 -5.27 0.63 -9.36
CA PHE A 78 -4.02 0.61 -8.58
C PHE A 78 -3.52 1.99 -8.17
N ILE A 79 -3.81 3.04 -8.93
CA ILE A 79 -3.51 4.41 -8.50
C ILE A 79 -4.32 4.78 -7.26
N GLU A 80 -5.63 4.53 -7.27
CA GLU A 80 -6.48 4.81 -6.10
C GLU A 80 -6.15 3.90 -4.91
N PHE A 81 -5.78 2.65 -5.18
CA PHE A 81 -5.37 1.74 -4.12
C PHE A 81 -4.02 2.14 -3.51
N ALA A 82 -3.06 2.59 -4.31
CA ALA A 82 -1.80 3.16 -3.82
C ALA A 82 -2.05 4.42 -2.96
N ARG A 83 -2.94 5.33 -3.41
CA ARG A 83 -3.41 6.48 -2.62
C ARG A 83 -4.01 6.06 -1.28
N TYR A 84 -4.84 5.04 -1.31
CA TYR A 84 -5.44 4.47 -0.12
C TYR A 84 -4.36 3.95 0.85
N LEU A 85 -3.39 3.15 0.38
CA LEU A 85 -2.32 2.62 1.23
C LEU A 85 -1.46 3.73 1.85
N ILE A 86 -1.17 4.81 1.12
CA ILE A 86 -0.48 5.97 1.70
C ILE A 86 -1.32 6.65 2.79
N SER A 87 -2.64 6.73 2.59
CA SER A 87 -3.53 7.22 3.65
C SER A 87 -3.55 6.29 4.87
N GLN A 88 -3.24 5.00 4.69
CA GLN A 88 -2.94 4.01 5.73
C GLN A 88 -1.47 4.07 6.20
N GLY A 89 -0.79 5.21 6.00
CA GLY A 89 0.52 5.55 6.57
C GLY A 89 1.72 4.81 5.98
N TYR A 90 1.56 4.12 4.85
CA TYR A 90 2.69 3.64 4.07
C TYR A 90 3.39 4.80 3.34
N ARG A 91 4.70 4.71 3.19
CA ARG A 91 5.48 5.65 2.36
C ARG A 91 5.48 5.19 0.90
N GLN A 92 5.61 6.13 -0.04
CA GLN A 92 5.66 5.84 -1.49
C GLN A 92 6.75 4.79 -1.81
N ASN A 93 7.93 4.91 -1.21
CA ASN A 93 9.03 3.98 -1.44
C ASN A 93 8.80 2.55 -0.93
N GLN A 94 7.78 2.31 -0.09
CA GLN A 94 7.38 0.98 0.38
C GLN A 94 6.40 0.28 -0.58
N ILE A 95 5.95 0.98 -1.62
CA ILE A 95 4.97 0.48 -2.58
C ILE A 95 5.61 0.47 -3.97
N THR A 96 5.42 -0.61 -4.72
CA THR A 96 5.75 -0.66 -6.13
C THR A 96 4.55 -1.12 -6.94
N ILE A 97 4.26 -0.43 -8.03
CA ILE A 97 3.32 -0.90 -9.05
C ILE A 97 4.13 -1.64 -10.11
N LEU A 98 3.87 -2.93 -10.25
CA LEU A 98 4.56 -3.81 -11.19
C LEU A 98 3.60 -4.16 -12.31
N VAL A 99 4.04 -4.01 -13.56
CA VAL A 99 3.22 -4.26 -14.74
C VAL A 99 3.87 -5.29 -15.65
N THR A 100 3.07 -6.06 -16.38
CA THR A 100 3.58 -7.12 -17.26
C THR A 100 3.74 -6.68 -18.72
N TYR A 101 3.28 -5.49 -19.09
CA TYR A 101 3.29 -4.95 -20.44
C TYR A 101 3.82 -3.52 -20.49
N ARG A 102 4.53 -3.19 -21.57
CA ARG A 102 5.14 -1.87 -21.76
C ARG A 102 4.10 -0.77 -21.97
N ASP A 103 3.03 -1.03 -22.73
CA ASP A 103 1.99 0.00 -22.94
C ASP A 103 1.22 0.29 -21.64
N GLN A 104 1.09 -0.70 -20.75
CA GLN A 104 0.58 -0.49 -19.40
C GLN A 104 1.49 0.44 -18.58
N LEU A 105 2.82 0.23 -18.65
CA LEU A 105 3.81 1.09 -17.98
C LEU A 105 3.68 2.55 -18.46
N LEU A 106 3.63 2.75 -19.78
CA LEU A 106 3.47 4.08 -20.38
C LEU A 106 2.18 4.76 -19.90
N GLU A 107 1.09 4.00 -19.76
CA GLU A 107 -0.17 4.56 -19.28
C GLU A 107 -0.10 5.00 -17.81
N PHE A 108 0.57 4.25 -16.96
CA PHE A 108 0.86 4.69 -15.59
C PHE A 108 1.73 5.96 -15.59
N GLN A 109 2.77 6.02 -16.43
CA GLN A 109 3.69 7.17 -16.52
C GLN A 109 2.97 8.45 -16.96
N LYS A 110 2.04 8.39 -17.92
CA LYS A 110 1.20 9.54 -18.30
C LYS A 110 0.41 10.11 -17.13
N ILE A 111 -0.12 9.25 -16.26
CA ILE A 111 -0.86 9.70 -15.07
C ILE A 111 0.09 10.22 -14.00
N GLN A 112 1.32 9.67 -13.93
CA GLN A 112 2.37 10.14 -13.05
C GLN A 112 2.82 11.56 -13.41
N GLU A 113 3.00 11.87 -14.70
CA GLU A 113 3.36 13.21 -15.20
C GLU A 113 2.30 14.27 -14.87
N THR A 114 1.03 13.87 -14.76
CA THR A 114 -0.08 14.78 -14.45
C THR A 114 -0.45 14.81 -12.96
N SER A 115 0.19 13.99 -12.13
CA SER A 115 -0.14 13.85 -10.72
C SER A 115 1.11 13.95 -9.84
N PHE A 116 1.31 15.11 -9.19
CA PHE A 116 2.38 15.32 -8.20
C PHE A 116 2.43 14.23 -7.12
N PHE A 117 1.28 13.67 -6.75
CA PHE A 117 1.20 12.56 -5.79
C PHE A 117 1.96 11.30 -6.25
N LEU A 118 1.99 11.05 -7.55
CA LEU A 118 2.58 9.85 -8.13
C LEU A 118 4.07 10.03 -8.48
N GLU A 119 4.61 11.24 -8.44
CA GLU A 119 5.97 11.57 -8.93
C GLU A 119 7.04 10.62 -8.36
N ASP A 120 6.97 10.31 -7.06
CA ASP A 120 7.91 9.43 -6.36
C ASP A 120 7.51 7.94 -6.33
N PHE A 121 6.41 7.54 -7.00
CA PHE A 121 6.02 6.13 -7.03
C PHE A 121 6.92 5.33 -7.97
N ARG A 122 7.38 4.19 -7.48
CA ARG A 122 8.10 3.22 -8.30
C ARG A 122 7.12 2.41 -9.12
N ILE A 123 7.12 2.65 -10.43
CA ILE A 123 6.32 1.92 -11.42
C ILE A 123 7.28 1.29 -12.43
N GLU A 124 7.22 -0.03 -12.57
CA GLU A 124 8.20 -0.76 -13.38
C GLU A 124 7.58 -1.96 -14.11
N CYS A 125 8.21 -2.36 -15.19
CA CYS A 125 7.88 -3.60 -15.87
C CYS A 125 8.56 -4.79 -15.19
N VAL A 126 7.92 -5.97 -15.21
CA VAL A 126 8.49 -7.22 -14.67
C VAL A 126 9.91 -7.49 -15.16
N ASP A 127 10.20 -7.24 -16.44
CA ASP A 127 11.52 -7.47 -17.03
C ASP A 127 12.59 -6.52 -16.44
N GLY A 128 12.23 -5.29 -16.09
CA GLY A 128 13.13 -4.28 -15.48
C GLY A 128 13.31 -4.44 -13.97
N TYR A 129 12.46 -5.23 -13.32
CA TYR A 129 12.41 -5.37 -11.85
C TYR A 129 13.13 -6.63 -11.32
N GLN A 130 14.01 -7.23 -12.12
CA GLN A 130 14.70 -8.45 -11.72
C GLN A 130 15.74 -8.16 -10.61
N GLY A 131 15.68 -8.92 -9.52
CA GLY A 131 16.59 -8.76 -8.37
C GLY A 131 16.10 -7.78 -7.31
N GLU A 132 15.11 -6.96 -7.65
CA GLU A 132 14.51 -5.96 -6.78
C GLU A 132 13.39 -6.55 -5.91
N GLU A 133 13.06 -5.86 -4.82
CA GLU A 133 11.99 -6.23 -3.88
C GLU A 133 11.37 -4.98 -3.23
N ASN A 134 10.13 -5.10 -2.76
CA ASN A 134 9.50 -4.06 -1.96
C ASN A 134 8.54 -4.65 -0.90
N ASP A 135 8.16 -3.84 0.09
CA ASP A 135 7.21 -4.23 1.15
C ASP A 135 5.87 -4.62 0.54
N ILE A 136 5.32 -3.75 -0.31
CA ILE A 136 4.03 -3.93 -0.97
C ILE A 136 4.22 -3.86 -2.49
N VAL A 137 3.71 -4.87 -3.20
CA VAL A 137 3.66 -4.87 -4.67
C VAL A 137 2.21 -4.94 -5.15
N LEU A 138 1.88 -4.03 -6.06
CA LEU A 138 0.62 -3.95 -6.79
C LEU A 138 0.86 -4.44 -8.21
N LEU A 139 0.41 -5.64 -8.54
CA LEU A 139 0.72 -6.33 -9.79
C LEU A 139 -0.46 -6.27 -10.78
N SER A 140 -0.26 -5.58 -11.91
CA SER A 140 -1.19 -5.50 -13.03
C SER A 140 -0.83 -6.53 -14.10
N LEU A 141 -1.77 -7.44 -14.40
CA LEU A 141 -1.58 -8.52 -15.37
C LEU A 141 -2.09 -8.16 -16.77
N VAL A 142 -2.98 -7.18 -16.89
CA VAL A 142 -3.48 -6.57 -18.15
C VAL A 142 -4.41 -7.47 -18.97
N ARG A 143 -4.03 -8.74 -19.18
CA ARG A 143 -4.68 -9.59 -20.17
C ARG A 143 -6.11 -9.94 -19.79
N SER A 144 -7.02 -9.61 -20.69
CA SER A 144 -8.46 -9.83 -20.57
C SER A 144 -9.09 -9.79 -21.96
N ASN A 145 -9.21 -10.94 -22.61
CA ASN A 145 -9.70 -11.07 -23.99
C ASN A 145 -10.54 -12.35 -24.18
N ILE A 146 -11.30 -12.38 -25.28
CA ILE A 146 -12.22 -13.48 -25.61
C ILE A 146 -11.45 -14.74 -26.04
N ASP A 147 -10.27 -14.57 -26.63
CA ASP A 147 -9.43 -15.66 -27.14
C ASP A 147 -8.67 -16.43 -26.04
N ASN A 148 -8.82 -16.03 -24.78
CA ASN A 148 -8.08 -16.57 -23.63
C ASN A 148 -6.55 -16.54 -23.81
N ASN A 149 -6.05 -15.62 -24.64
CA ASN A 149 -4.63 -15.47 -24.89
C ASN A 149 -4.01 -14.63 -23.76
N ILE A 150 -3.13 -15.23 -22.97
CA ILE A 150 -2.44 -14.52 -21.88
C ILE A 150 -1.00 -14.16 -22.25
N GLY A 151 -0.57 -14.48 -23.47
CA GLY A 151 0.74 -14.12 -24.04
C GLY A 151 1.91 -14.40 -23.11
N PHE A 152 2.63 -13.33 -22.75
CA PHE A 152 3.77 -13.33 -21.84
C PHE A 152 3.52 -14.04 -20.50
N LEU A 153 2.27 -14.07 -20.02
CA LEU A 153 1.90 -14.63 -18.72
C LEU A 153 1.96 -16.17 -18.70
N HIS A 154 2.28 -16.84 -19.80
CA HIS A 154 2.65 -18.26 -19.80
C HIS A 154 4.12 -18.52 -19.44
N ILE A 155 4.99 -17.50 -19.53
CA ILE A 155 6.44 -17.68 -19.36
C ILE A 155 6.78 -17.81 -17.88
N GLN A 156 7.15 -19.02 -17.46
CA GLN A 156 7.42 -19.38 -16.06
C GLN A 156 8.39 -18.41 -15.36
N ASN A 157 9.49 -18.02 -16.00
CA ASN A 157 10.47 -17.09 -15.41
C ASN A 157 9.84 -15.72 -15.09
N ARG A 158 8.92 -15.26 -15.93
CA ARG A 158 8.26 -13.97 -15.78
C ARG A 158 7.16 -14.01 -14.72
N ILE A 159 6.39 -15.10 -14.65
CA ILE A 159 5.48 -15.38 -13.52
C ILE A 159 6.26 -15.39 -12.20
N CYS A 160 7.41 -16.07 -12.20
CA CYS A 160 8.28 -16.17 -11.04
C CYS A 160 8.71 -14.78 -10.56
N VAL A 161 9.22 -13.94 -11.45
CA VAL A 161 9.60 -12.57 -11.08
C VAL A 161 8.39 -11.84 -10.52
N ALA A 162 7.28 -11.77 -11.26
CA ALA A 162 6.08 -11.01 -10.88
C ALA A 162 5.53 -11.34 -9.48
N LEU A 163 5.49 -12.63 -9.11
CA LEU A 163 4.90 -13.08 -7.84
C LEU A 163 5.87 -13.06 -6.65
N SER A 164 7.17 -12.86 -6.88
CA SER A 164 8.20 -12.98 -5.83
C SER A 164 8.86 -11.67 -5.40
N ARG A 165 8.33 -10.53 -5.83
CA ARG A 165 8.88 -9.20 -5.52
C ARG A 165 8.39 -8.62 -4.20
N ALA A 166 7.23 -9.06 -3.71
CA ALA A 166 6.61 -8.56 -2.48
C ALA A 166 7.17 -9.24 -1.22
N ARG A 167 7.43 -8.46 -0.16
CA ARG A 167 7.79 -8.99 1.16
C ARG A 167 6.58 -9.22 2.05
N ASP A 168 5.74 -8.18 2.19
CA ASP A 168 4.67 -8.10 3.19
C ASP A 168 3.27 -8.10 2.58
N GLY A 169 3.10 -7.52 1.39
CA GLY A 169 1.81 -7.39 0.73
C GLY A 169 1.88 -7.61 -0.79
N LEU A 170 1.03 -8.48 -1.34
CA LEU A 170 0.93 -8.72 -2.79
C LEU A 170 -0.53 -8.63 -3.24
N TYR A 171 -0.83 -7.62 -4.05
CA TYR A 171 -2.17 -7.41 -4.60
C TYR A 171 -2.10 -7.50 -6.11
N ILE A 172 -2.82 -8.47 -6.66
CA ILE A 172 -2.77 -8.82 -8.08
C ILE A 172 -4.11 -8.47 -8.69
N MET A 173 -4.12 -7.88 -9.88
CA MET A 173 -5.35 -7.62 -10.63
C MET A 173 -5.23 -8.21 -12.03
N GLY A 174 -6.30 -8.87 -12.47
CA GLY A 174 -6.36 -9.47 -13.80
C GLY A 174 -7.56 -10.37 -14.01
N ASN A 175 -7.63 -10.97 -15.20
CA ASN A 175 -8.70 -11.89 -15.57
C ASN A 175 -8.30 -13.35 -15.29
N MET A 176 -8.61 -13.83 -14.08
CA MET A 176 -8.35 -15.23 -13.67
C MET A 176 -8.94 -16.26 -14.64
N ASP A 177 -10.09 -16.01 -15.26
CA ASP A 177 -10.71 -16.93 -16.21
C ASP A 177 -9.82 -17.15 -17.45
N ASN A 178 -9.15 -16.10 -17.95
CA ASN A 178 -8.16 -16.28 -19.02
C ASN A 178 -6.88 -16.98 -18.50
N LEU A 179 -6.43 -16.65 -17.28
CA LEU A 179 -5.17 -17.16 -16.73
C LEU A 179 -5.19 -18.67 -16.49
N ILE A 180 -6.29 -19.23 -15.98
CA ILE A 180 -6.38 -20.66 -15.62
C ILE A 180 -6.22 -21.63 -16.80
N HIS A 181 -6.25 -21.14 -18.03
CA HIS A 181 -5.89 -21.93 -19.21
C HIS A 181 -4.41 -22.33 -19.24
N SER A 182 -3.55 -21.64 -18.47
CA SER A 182 -2.18 -22.06 -18.20
C SER A 182 -2.12 -23.01 -17.00
N SER A 183 -1.39 -24.12 -17.13
CA SER A 183 -1.23 -25.13 -16.07
C SER A 183 -0.62 -24.56 -14.78
N ILE A 184 0.26 -23.57 -14.89
CA ILE A 184 0.89 -22.90 -13.74
C ILE A 184 -0.14 -22.03 -13.03
N TRP A 185 -0.88 -21.19 -13.77
CA TRP A 185 -1.90 -20.31 -13.20
C TRP A 185 -3.08 -21.06 -12.62
N LYS A 186 -3.44 -22.23 -13.16
CA LYS A 186 -4.44 -23.13 -12.54
C LYS A 186 -4.03 -23.55 -11.13
N LYS A 187 -2.75 -23.90 -10.92
CA LYS A 187 -2.21 -24.23 -9.59
C LYS A 187 -2.14 -23.01 -8.67
N ILE A 188 -1.73 -21.85 -9.19
CA ILE A 188 -1.71 -20.58 -8.45
C ILE A 188 -3.13 -20.21 -8.00
N SER A 189 -4.11 -20.35 -8.90
CA SER A 189 -5.53 -20.10 -8.61
C SER A 189 -6.03 -20.99 -7.47
N GLN A 190 -5.70 -22.28 -7.49
CA GLN A 190 -6.04 -23.18 -6.38
C GLN A 190 -5.44 -22.70 -5.06
N THR A 191 -4.15 -22.33 -5.03
CA THR A 191 -3.51 -21.79 -3.82
C THR A 191 -4.21 -20.52 -3.33
N LEU A 192 -4.64 -19.62 -4.23
CA LEU A 192 -5.36 -18.41 -3.86
C LEU A 192 -6.76 -18.72 -3.30
N VAL A 193 -7.47 -19.69 -3.87
CA VAL A 193 -8.77 -20.16 -3.37
C VAL A 193 -8.61 -20.74 -1.95
N ASP A 194 -7.62 -21.60 -1.74
CA ASP A 194 -7.34 -22.22 -0.44
C ASP A 194 -7.02 -21.17 0.64
N GLN A 195 -6.38 -20.07 0.26
CA GLN A 195 -6.08 -18.93 1.14
C GLN A 195 -7.26 -17.94 1.32
N GLN A 196 -8.38 -18.15 0.62
CA GLN A 196 -9.49 -17.20 0.49
C GLN A 196 -8.99 -15.81 0.06
N ALA A 197 -8.10 -15.81 -0.93
CA ALA A 197 -7.37 -14.65 -1.44
C ALA A 197 -7.71 -14.37 -2.92
N LEU A 198 -8.83 -14.89 -3.42
CA LEU A 198 -9.32 -14.66 -4.79
C LEU A 198 -10.77 -14.17 -4.74
N GLY A 199 -11.05 -13.07 -5.43
CA GLY A 199 -12.41 -12.58 -5.58
C GLY A 199 -12.49 -11.27 -6.36
N ASN A 200 -13.71 -10.78 -6.61
CA ASN A 200 -13.92 -9.60 -7.45
C ASN A 200 -13.84 -8.28 -6.67
N LYS A 201 -13.81 -8.37 -5.34
CA LYS A 201 -13.83 -7.22 -4.43
C LYS A 201 -12.74 -7.38 -3.38
N LEU A 202 -11.96 -6.33 -3.16
CA LEU A 202 -11.02 -6.24 -2.05
C LEU A 202 -11.73 -5.67 -0.83
N THR A 203 -11.59 -6.31 0.33
CA THR A 203 -12.23 -5.84 1.57
C THR A 203 -11.26 -4.99 2.38
N LEU A 204 -11.66 -3.74 2.61
CA LEU A 204 -11.00 -2.72 3.42
C LEU A 204 -11.60 -2.71 4.83
N TYR A 205 -10.79 -2.36 5.82
CA TYR A 205 -11.25 -2.20 7.20
C TYR A 205 -10.59 -0.98 7.86
N CYS A 206 -11.24 -0.44 8.88
CA CYS A 206 -10.66 0.63 9.67
C CYS A 206 -9.91 0.04 10.87
N GLN A 207 -8.66 0.48 11.06
CA GLN A 207 -7.84 0.00 12.18
C GLN A 207 -8.28 0.55 13.54
N ILE A 208 -8.97 1.68 13.54
CA ILE A 208 -9.50 2.32 14.75
C ILE A 208 -10.92 1.80 15.01
N HIS A 209 -11.79 1.88 14.00
CA HIS A 209 -13.19 1.46 14.09
C HIS A 209 -13.39 0.08 13.46
N LYS A 210 -13.16 -0.98 14.25
CA LYS A 210 -13.19 -2.38 13.77
C LYS A 210 -14.53 -2.83 13.18
N ASP A 211 -15.61 -2.14 13.50
CA ASP A 211 -16.95 -2.36 12.99
C ASP A 211 -17.19 -1.71 11.61
N TRP A 212 -16.25 -0.89 11.12
CA TRP A 212 -16.29 -0.33 9.78
C TRP A 212 -15.56 -1.25 8.79
N ILE A 213 -16.31 -1.76 7.82
CA ILE A 213 -15.84 -2.58 6.71
C ILE A 213 -16.36 -1.96 5.42
N ASN A 214 -15.54 -1.94 4.38
CA ASN A 214 -15.96 -1.54 3.05
C ASN A 214 -15.33 -2.46 1.99
N THR A 215 -15.90 -2.53 0.81
CA THR A 215 -15.40 -3.35 -0.30
C THR A 215 -15.20 -2.49 -1.54
N VAL A 216 -14.09 -2.70 -2.24
CA VAL A 216 -13.75 -1.98 -3.48
C VAL A 216 -13.53 -2.95 -4.64
N CYS A 217 -14.10 -2.65 -5.80
CA CYS A 217 -13.85 -3.37 -7.06
C CYS A 217 -13.51 -2.44 -8.23
N ASP A 218 -13.81 -1.14 -8.12
CA ASP A 218 -13.46 -0.12 -9.11
C ASP A 218 -12.75 1.07 -8.44
N SER A 219 -12.00 1.84 -9.22
CA SER A 219 -11.33 3.04 -8.72
C SER A 219 -12.30 4.02 -8.06
N LYS A 220 -13.55 4.11 -8.54
CA LYS A 220 -14.57 5.01 -7.98
C LYS A 220 -14.99 4.64 -6.56
N ASP A 221 -14.84 3.37 -6.16
CA ASP A 221 -15.22 2.91 -4.82
C ASP A 221 -14.31 3.51 -3.73
N PHE A 222 -13.10 3.93 -4.09
CA PHE A 222 -12.15 4.54 -3.16
C PHE A 222 -12.59 5.92 -2.64
N VAL A 223 -13.52 6.60 -3.31
CA VAL A 223 -14.14 7.84 -2.81
C VAL A 223 -14.82 7.60 -1.46
N LYS A 224 -15.38 6.40 -1.25
CA LYS A 224 -16.05 6.00 0.00
C LYS A 224 -15.17 5.10 0.87
N ALA A 225 -13.90 4.88 0.51
CA ALA A 225 -12.99 3.99 1.23
C ALA A 225 -12.39 4.59 2.51
N ARG A 226 -12.89 5.74 2.98
CA ARG A 226 -12.45 6.36 4.23
C ARG A 226 -13.50 6.18 5.31
N CYS A 227 -13.06 5.78 6.50
CA CYS A 227 -13.92 5.78 7.68
C CYS A 227 -14.26 7.23 8.06
N LEU A 228 -15.55 7.54 8.17
CA LEU A 228 -16.04 8.88 8.53
C LEU A 228 -16.52 8.97 9.99
N LYS A 229 -16.22 7.97 10.82
CA LYS A 229 -16.51 8.01 12.25
C LYS A 229 -15.57 8.97 12.96
N VAL A 230 -16.00 9.53 14.08
CA VAL A 230 -15.12 10.35 14.93
C VAL A 230 -14.01 9.47 15.50
N CYS A 231 -12.76 9.94 15.44
CA CYS A 231 -11.57 9.23 15.90
C CYS A 231 -11.71 8.79 17.37
N ASN A 232 -12.04 9.74 18.26
CA ASN A 232 -12.31 9.52 19.68
C ASN A 232 -11.18 8.80 20.46
N ILE A 233 -9.97 8.70 19.91
CA ILE A 233 -8.81 8.17 20.62
C ILE A 233 -8.43 9.14 21.75
N LYS A 234 -8.12 8.60 22.93
CA LYS A 234 -7.64 9.37 24.08
C LYS A 234 -6.19 9.79 23.86
N MET A 235 -5.96 11.10 23.74
CA MET A 235 -4.63 11.69 23.57
C MET A 235 -3.88 11.76 24.91
N ASP A 236 -2.56 12.00 24.87
CA ASP A 236 -1.69 12.19 26.05
C ASP A 236 -2.18 13.30 26.99
N CYS A 237 -2.95 14.27 26.44
CA CYS A 237 -3.55 15.32 27.24
C CYS A 237 -4.71 14.86 28.16
N GLY A 238 -5.22 13.63 27.94
CA GLY A 238 -6.39 13.07 28.60
C GLY A 238 -7.71 13.31 27.85
N HIS A 239 -7.72 14.21 26.86
CA HIS A 239 -8.89 14.48 26.03
C HIS A 239 -8.99 13.52 24.84
N HIS A 240 -10.22 13.32 24.36
CA HIS A 240 -10.49 12.54 23.16
C HIS A 240 -10.37 13.38 21.88
N CYS A 241 -9.84 12.78 20.82
CA CYS A 241 -9.68 13.41 19.52
C CYS A 241 -11.06 13.70 18.88
N PRO A 242 -11.37 14.96 18.55
CA PRO A 242 -12.67 15.33 17.97
C PRO A 242 -12.71 15.22 16.43
N TYR A 243 -11.59 14.91 15.77
CA TYR A 243 -11.51 14.83 14.32
C TYR A 243 -12.16 13.56 13.78
N LEU A 244 -12.49 13.55 12.48
CA LEU A 244 -12.85 12.32 11.76
C LEU A 244 -11.67 11.33 11.80
N CYS A 245 -11.98 10.05 11.66
CA CYS A 245 -10.98 8.98 11.68
C CYS A 245 -9.82 9.31 10.74
N HIS A 246 -8.61 9.29 11.29
CA HIS A 246 -7.39 9.58 10.58
C HIS A 246 -6.33 8.54 10.98
N TYR A 247 -5.48 8.19 10.03
CA TYR A 247 -4.46 7.15 10.24
C TYR A 247 -3.03 7.70 10.21
N ASN A 248 -2.78 8.71 9.37
CA ASN A 248 -1.48 9.38 9.20
C ASN A 248 -0.83 9.93 10.50
N ASP A 249 -1.55 10.00 11.62
CA ASP A 249 -0.99 10.21 12.96
C ASP A 249 -1.88 9.55 14.03
N GLN A 250 -1.84 8.22 14.11
CA GLN A 250 -2.55 7.47 15.15
C GLN A 250 -2.09 7.84 16.57
N SER A 251 -0.82 8.23 16.71
CA SER A 251 -0.26 8.62 18.00
C SER A 251 -0.73 9.98 18.50
N HIS A 252 -1.33 10.81 17.62
CA HIS A 252 -1.74 12.18 17.91
C HIS A 252 -0.59 13.04 18.45
N LYS A 253 0.62 12.82 17.93
CA LYS A 253 1.84 13.51 18.40
C LYS A 253 2.29 14.62 17.48
N THR A 254 1.81 14.64 16.23
CA THR A 254 2.36 15.51 15.19
C THR A 254 1.29 16.32 14.47
N LEU A 255 0.26 15.68 13.92
CA LEU A 255 -0.72 16.31 13.04
C LEU A 255 -2.02 16.67 13.77
N TYR A 256 -2.47 15.84 14.71
CA TYR A 256 -3.76 16.03 15.39
C TYR A 256 -3.58 16.33 16.87
N CYS A 257 -3.37 17.61 17.16
CA CYS A 257 -3.20 18.12 18.52
C CYS A 257 -4.53 18.52 19.17
N CYS A 258 -4.62 18.42 20.50
CA CYS A 258 -5.80 18.85 21.23
C CYS A 258 -5.94 20.38 21.25
N LYS A 259 -6.97 20.91 20.58
CA LYS A 259 -7.30 22.35 20.52
C LYS A 259 -8.28 22.83 21.59
N LYS A 260 -8.59 22.00 22.60
CA LYS A 260 -9.45 22.46 23.72
C LYS A 260 -8.76 23.59 24.49
N ASN A 261 -9.56 24.55 24.97
CA ASN A 261 -9.06 25.63 25.80
C ASN A 261 -8.47 25.09 27.11
N TYR A 262 -7.28 25.58 27.45
CA TYR A 262 -6.59 25.26 28.68
C TYR A 262 -6.12 26.55 29.35
N THR A 263 -6.41 26.71 30.64
CA THR A 263 -5.92 27.87 31.41
C THR A 263 -4.65 27.47 32.13
N LYS A 264 -3.52 28.09 31.75
CA LYS A 264 -2.23 27.91 32.42
C LYS A 264 -1.96 29.09 33.34
N ILE A 265 -1.56 28.78 34.57
CA ILE A 265 -1.10 29.78 35.55
C ILE A 265 0.43 29.84 35.43
N LEU A 266 0.97 31.01 35.16
CA LEU A 266 2.42 31.24 35.09
C LEU A 266 3.01 31.37 36.50
N HIS A 267 4.33 31.29 36.62
CA HIS A 267 5.03 31.41 37.92
C HIS A 267 4.76 32.76 38.63
N CYS A 268 4.49 33.83 37.87
CA CYS A 268 4.07 35.14 38.40
C CYS A 268 2.57 35.21 38.76
N GLY A 269 1.80 34.12 38.65
CA GLY A 269 0.37 34.08 38.93
C GLY A 269 -0.56 34.52 37.78
N PHE A 270 -0.02 35.08 36.68
CA PHE A 270 -0.80 35.48 35.52
C PHE A 270 -1.45 34.28 34.81
N LYS A 271 -2.72 34.43 34.43
CA LYS A 271 -3.51 33.37 33.76
C LYS A 271 -3.55 33.61 32.26
N ILE A 272 -3.06 32.65 31.49
CA ILE A 272 -3.17 32.64 30.02
C ILE A 272 -4.13 31.56 29.55
N LYS A 273 -4.88 31.85 28.48
CA LYS A 273 -5.68 30.86 27.74
C LYS A 273 -4.86 30.40 26.54
N ILE A 274 -4.60 29.09 26.47
CA ILE A 274 -3.84 28.45 25.40
C ILE A 274 -4.58 27.20 24.91
N GLU A 275 -4.18 26.67 23.76
CA GLU A 275 -4.65 25.36 23.32
C GLU A 275 -3.99 24.25 24.19
N CYS A 276 -4.73 23.18 24.47
CA CYS A 276 -4.32 22.14 25.41
C CYS A 276 -2.97 21.50 25.08
N TRP A 277 -2.65 21.31 23.79
CA TRP A 277 -1.34 20.77 23.37
C TRP A 277 -0.16 21.67 23.79
N MET A 278 -0.39 22.98 23.94
CA MET A 278 0.63 23.95 24.33
C MET A 278 0.94 23.91 25.84
N ARG A 279 0.22 23.12 26.65
CA ARG A 279 0.37 23.10 28.11
C ARG A 279 1.78 22.73 28.58
N PHE A 280 2.53 22.01 27.75
CA PHE A 280 3.91 21.60 28.02
C PHE A 280 4.96 22.63 27.59
N LEU A 281 4.55 23.70 26.89
CA LEU A 281 5.44 24.78 26.49
C LEU A 281 5.70 25.73 27.67
N THR A 282 6.87 26.36 27.65
CA THR A 282 7.25 27.42 28.57
C THR A 282 6.74 28.76 28.05
N PHE A 283 6.21 29.58 28.94
CA PHE A 283 5.71 30.92 28.62
C PHE A 283 6.36 31.92 29.57
N GLU A 284 6.81 33.04 29.03
CA GLU A 284 7.33 34.15 29.80
C GLU A 284 6.19 34.97 30.40
N CYS A 285 6.40 35.52 31.59
CA CYS A 285 5.41 36.39 32.20
C CYS A 285 5.34 37.70 31.40
N PRO A 286 4.12 38.12 30.99
CA PRO A 286 3.96 39.43 30.39
C PRO A 286 4.32 40.46 31.46
N GLN A 287 5.47 41.10 31.32
CA GLN A 287 5.73 42.35 32.02
C GLN A 287 4.59 43.31 31.63
N SER A 288 4.04 44.07 32.58
CA SER A 288 2.90 44.98 32.38
C SER A 288 3.01 45.83 31.08
N PRO A 289 1.88 46.15 30.42
CA PRO A 289 1.65 45.91 28.98
C PRO A 289 1.96 47.11 28.06
N PRO A 290 1.82 46.99 26.71
CA PRO A 290 1.90 45.80 25.86
C PRO A 290 2.95 45.96 24.73
N MET A 291 3.52 44.86 24.22
CA MET A 291 3.53 44.54 22.79
C MET A 291 4.44 43.35 22.46
N SER A 292 3.91 42.49 21.57
CA SER A 292 4.54 41.36 20.88
C SER A 292 4.77 40.09 21.71
N ILE A 293 3.94 39.08 21.44
CA ILE A 293 4.21 37.68 21.74
C ILE A 293 5.45 37.28 20.93
N ARG A 294 6.62 37.20 21.58
CA ARG A 294 7.80 36.56 20.97
C ARG A 294 7.80 35.07 21.30
N TYR A 295 7.73 34.24 20.26
CA TYR A 295 7.89 32.80 20.37
C TYR A 295 9.39 32.48 20.52
N LEU A 296 9.82 32.01 21.69
CA LEU A 296 11.10 31.31 21.83
C LEU A 296 10.87 29.82 21.57
N SER A 297 11.10 29.41 20.31
CA SER A 297 11.05 28.02 19.89
C SER A 297 12.35 27.29 20.23
N THR A 298 12.52 26.85 21.47
CA THR A 298 13.46 25.76 21.78
C THR A 298 12.76 24.41 21.65
N LEU A 299 12.18 24.17 20.47
CA LEU A 299 11.86 22.83 20.01
C LEU A 299 13.01 22.36 19.15
N ARG A 300 13.65 21.25 19.56
CA ARG A 300 14.47 20.41 18.68
C ARG A 300 13.74 20.30 17.33
N LYS A 301 14.39 20.76 16.28
CA LYS A 301 13.98 20.63 14.88
C LYS A 301 13.43 19.22 14.63
N SER A 302 12.13 19.08 14.57
CA SER A 302 11.48 18.01 13.82
C SER A 302 10.39 18.64 12.98
N LYS A 303 10.80 18.90 11.74
CA LYS A 303 10.04 19.17 10.50
C LYS A 303 8.60 19.69 10.67
N LYS A 304 8.42 20.97 10.32
CA LYS A 304 7.13 21.55 9.90
C LYS A 304 6.50 20.65 8.82
N PRO A 305 5.19 20.35 8.87
CA PRO A 305 4.48 19.85 7.71
C PRO A 305 4.28 21.00 6.71
N ILE A 306 4.71 20.75 5.48
CA ILE A 306 4.35 21.55 4.31
C ILE A 306 2.90 21.15 3.97
N LEU A 307 2.05 22.15 3.73
CA LEU A 307 0.66 21.99 3.28
C LEU A 307 0.59 21.24 1.95
#